data_AF-A0A177LQH3-F1
#
_entry.id   AF-A0A177LQH3-F1
#
_cell.length_a   1.000
_cell.length_b   1.000
_cell.length_c   1.000
_cell.angle_alpha   90.00
_cell.angle_beta   90.00
_cell.angle_gamma   90.00
#
_symmetry.space_group_name_H-M   'P 1'
#
loop_
_entity.id
_entity.type
_entity.pdbx_description
1 polymer ?
#
loop_
_entity_poly.entity_id
_entity_poly.type
_entity_poly.pdbx_seq_one_letter_code
_entity_poly.pdbx_strand_id
1 'polypeptide(L)'
;MLKMNKVNPILFLFLILLFAVFCNDEGAKSVANKNHSAKDESGNFRKLGDEQWHLGNYQEALNYFTKAYKKVKASGDEKETATLLNNLGLVHWRLENNTAALECYTESAALAEKNGMQRLLGLTHTNRALILKEQRNFEEAFIQNNEAIRLFKEINKPHDLATAYNNQGQIYRYSGAYDEALKFYLLSLEQCEKINDLEGKAVAYQNLSTVYAKQGKKEKALDAARKCLKISYKTKSKVRISEGLYELSHNFDRFKMPDSALYYFKKHNEIEKSLMKANQSKILSQFQANLGIEVKNLRIKNLQNEKEIANDRFMFVGACVMIALLVSAFFIYRYLSIIKFRKKQLEAELETSKQIIQIKEDDLRTYIIDLTDKNNIISKLQEPDKEPRDIEDEVNELLEQKIFTDDGWDKFKKRFAEIYPDFFKRIKQSNIPVTEAEIRILVLMTLKLNGNEMANSLGISPQSVRACKMRLKKKLQVNDYESVENYLNYIFS
;
A
#
# COMPACT_ATOMS: atom_id res chain seq x y z
N MET A 1 10.87 -61.09 -5.24
CA MET A 1 9.89 -61.52 -4.22
C MET A 1 10.27 -60.90 -2.88
N LEU A 2 9.69 -59.76 -2.50
CA LEU A 2 9.72 -59.27 -1.14
C LEU A 2 8.33 -58.69 -0.85
N LYS A 3 7.71 -59.26 0.19
CA LYS A 3 6.28 -59.23 0.49
C LYS A 3 5.80 -57.84 0.87
N MET A 4 4.68 -57.44 0.26
CA MET A 4 3.81 -56.36 0.74
C MET A 4 3.38 -56.66 2.17
N ASN A 5 3.70 -55.76 3.11
CA ASN A 5 3.06 -55.75 4.42
C ASN A 5 1.62 -55.29 4.23
N LYS A 6 0.69 -56.19 4.56
CA LYS A 6 -0.75 -55.92 4.63
C LYS A 6 -0.98 -54.79 5.63
N VAL A 7 -1.27 -53.59 5.12
CA VAL A 7 -1.91 -52.55 5.93
C VAL A 7 -3.26 -53.12 6.36
N ASN A 8 -3.44 -53.25 7.67
CA ASN A 8 -4.61 -53.88 8.27
C ASN A 8 -5.87 -53.10 7.83
N PRO A 9 -6.81 -53.70 7.08
CA PRO A 9 -7.97 -52.99 6.52
C PRO A 9 -8.85 -52.36 7.62
N ILE A 10 -8.78 -52.89 8.84
CA ILE A 10 -9.44 -52.33 10.03
C ILE A 10 -8.84 -50.97 10.40
N LEU A 11 -7.51 -50.78 10.29
CA LEU A 11 -6.83 -49.52 10.62
C LEU A 11 -7.14 -48.42 9.59
N PHE A 12 -7.30 -48.80 8.31
CA PHE A 12 -7.69 -47.88 7.24
C PHE A 12 -9.16 -47.46 7.35
N LEU A 13 -10.07 -48.40 7.69
CA LEU A 13 -11.46 -48.08 8.02
C LEU A 13 -11.55 -47.19 9.28
N PHE A 14 -10.72 -47.43 10.30
CA PHE A 14 -10.67 -46.62 11.52
C PHE A 14 -10.20 -45.20 11.24
N LEU A 15 -9.21 -45.00 10.37
CA LEU A 15 -8.74 -43.67 9.97
C LEU A 15 -9.78 -42.90 9.16
N ILE A 16 -10.52 -43.56 8.27
CA ILE A 16 -11.61 -42.92 7.50
C ILE A 16 -12.80 -42.58 8.40
N LEU A 17 -13.14 -43.45 9.37
CA LEU A 17 -14.17 -43.16 10.38
C LEU A 17 -13.74 -42.04 11.35
N LEU A 18 -12.47 -41.97 11.75
CA LEU A 18 -11.94 -40.86 12.55
C LEU A 18 -11.95 -39.53 11.78
N PHE A 19 -11.56 -39.54 10.49
CA PHE A 19 -11.64 -38.34 9.65
C PHE A 19 -13.09 -37.91 9.38
N ALA A 20 -14.01 -38.86 9.18
CA ALA A 20 -15.44 -38.57 9.00
C ALA A 20 -16.09 -38.04 10.29
N VAL A 21 -15.70 -38.53 11.46
CA VAL A 21 -16.20 -38.06 12.77
C VAL A 21 -15.61 -36.68 13.11
N PHE A 22 -14.32 -36.42 12.84
CA PHE A 22 -13.73 -35.10 13.09
C PHE A 22 -14.18 -34.03 12.08
N CYS A 23 -14.33 -34.35 10.79
CA CYS A 23 -14.83 -33.38 9.80
C CYS A 23 -16.33 -33.08 9.95
N ASN A 24 -17.16 -34.06 10.34
CA ASN A 24 -18.58 -33.77 10.56
C ASN A 24 -18.81 -32.97 11.85
N ASP A 25 -18.05 -33.23 12.92
CA ASP A 25 -18.32 -32.60 14.21
C ASP A 25 -17.71 -31.19 14.30
N GLU A 26 -16.52 -30.93 13.74
CA GLU A 26 -15.98 -29.56 13.63
C GLU A 26 -16.69 -28.74 12.54
N GLY A 27 -17.08 -29.36 11.42
CA GLY A 27 -17.86 -28.72 10.36
C GLY A 27 -19.26 -28.33 10.84
N ALA A 28 -19.96 -29.23 11.55
CA ALA A 28 -21.26 -28.95 12.13
C ALA A 28 -21.17 -27.93 13.28
N LYS A 29 -20.14 -28.01 14.15
CA LYS A 29 -19.93 -27.00 15.21
C LYS A 29 -19.55 -25.63 14.64
N SER A 30 -18.73 -25.57 13.59
CA SER A 30 -18.36 -24.34 12.86
C SER A 30 -19.56 -23.67 12.18
N VAL A 31 -20.39 -24.46 11.49
CA VAL A 31 -21.63 -24.00 10.86
C VAL A 31 -22.67 -23.63 11.91
N ALA A 32 -22.82 -24.40 12.98
CA ALA A 32 -23.71 -24.07 14.09
C ALA A 32 -23.29 -22.78 14.81
N ASN A 33 -22.00 -22.56 15.08
CA ASN A 33 -21.51 -21.31 15.69
C ASN A 33 -21.70 -20.10 14.77
N LYS A 34 -21.44 -20.25 13.45
CA LYS A 34 -21.70 -19.20 12.47
C LYS A 34 -23.20 -18.89 12.32
N ASN A 35 -24.04 -19.91 12.34
CA ASN A 35 -25.49 -19.75 12.29
C ASN A 35 -26.04 -19.11 13.58
N HIS A 36 -25.46 -19.44 14.73
CA HIS A 36 -25.86 -18.84 16.00
C HIS A 36 -25.47 -17.36 16.08
N SER A 37 -24.23 -17.03 15.70
CA SER A 37 -23.74 -15.65 15.61
C SER A 37 -24.50 -14.81 14.57
N ALA A 38 -24.79 -15.37 13.39
CA ALA A 38 -25.57 -14.69 12.36
C ALA A 38 -27.03 -14.46 12.79
N LYS A 39 -27.62 -15.40 13.54
CA LYS A 39 -28.97 -15.27 14.09
C LYS A 39 -29.03 -14.18 15.17
N ASP A 40 -28.05 -14.12 16.05
CA ASP A 40 -27.95 -13.08 17.08
C ASP A 40 -27.75 -11.68 16.49
N GLU A 41 -26.92 -11.55 15.45
CA GLU A 41 -26.73 -10.28 14.73
C GLU A 41 -27.98 -9.83 13.97
N SER A 42 -28.65 -10.77 13.28
CA SER A 42 -29.90 -10.45 12.56
C SER A 42 -31.02 -10.02 13.52
N GLY A 43 -31.13 -10.67 14.68
CA GLY A 43 -32.05 -10.29 15.75
C GLY A 43 -31.75 -8.90 16.31
N ASN A 44 -30.47 -8.52 16.44
CA ASN A 44 -30.09 -7.17 16.86
C ASN A 44 -30.49 -6.12 15.81
N PHE A 45 -30.22 -6.36 14.52
CA PHE A 45 -30.67 -5.46 13.47
C PHE A 45 -32.18 -5.33 13.40
N ARG A 46 -32.94 -6.42 13.60
CA ARG A 46 -34.40 -6.35 13.64
C ARG A 46 -34.88 -5.46 14.80
N LYS A 47 -34.33 -5.62 16.00
CA LYS A 47 -34.66 -4.77 17.16
C LYS A 47 -34.36 -3.29 16.89
N LEU A 48 -33.19 -2.99 16.33
CA LEU A 48 -32.84 -1.62 15.94
C LEU A 48 -33.81 -1.07 14.88
N GLY A 49 -34.23 -1.89 13.91
CA GLY A 49 -35.25 -1.54 12.93
C GLY A 49 -36.60 -1.21 13.59
N ASP A 50 -37.07 -2.06 14.51
CA ASP A 50 -38.30 -1.86 15.27
C ASP A 50 -38.23 -0.56 16.11
N GLU A 51 -37.09 -0.30 16.77
CA GLU A 51 -36.84 0.94 17.49
C GLU A 51 -36.91 2.16 16.58
N GLN A 52 -36.17 2.18 15.46
CA GLN A 52 -36.19 3.31 14.53
C GLN A 52 -37.58 3.54 13.93
N TRP A 53 -38.33 2.47 13.64
CA TRP A 53 -39.71 2.53 13.20
C TRP A 53 -40.60 3.25 14.23
N HIS A 54 -40.53 2.87 15.50
CA HIS A 54 -41.30 3.50 16.57
C HIS A 54 -40.94 4.97 16.80
N LEU A 55 -39.74 5.37 16.39
CA LEU A 55 -39.24 6.74 16.47
C LEU A 55 -39.60 7.59 15.25
N GLY A 56 -40.22 6.98 14.24
CA GLY A 56 -40.56 7.64 12.97
C GLY A 56 -39.39 7.79 12.01
N ASN A 57 -38.23 7.17 12.30
CA ASN A 57 -37.05 7.21 11.46
C ASN A 57 -37.12 6.12 10.39
N TYR A 58 -38.08 6.22 9.47
CA TYR A 58 -38.40 5.16 8.51
C TYR A 58 -37.22 4.80 7.59
N GLN A 59 -36.36 5.76 7.24
CA GLN A 59 -35.17 5.50 6.42
C GLN A 59 -34.12 4.64 7.16
N GLU A 60 -33.91 4.87 8.45
CA GLU A 60 -33.02 4.04 9.27
C GLU A 60 -33.66 2.68 9.58
N ALA A 61 -34.98 2.65 9.80
CA ALA A 61 -35.72 1.40 9.93
C ALA A 61 -35.55 0.53 8.67
N LEU A 62 -35.65 1.14 7.47
CA LEU A 62 -35.41 0.46 6.19
C LEU A 62 -34.00 -0.12 6.13
N ASN A 63 -32.99 0.65 6.52
CA ASN A 63 -31.59 0.22 6.54
C ASN A 63 -31.39 -1.01 7.45
N TYR A 64 -31.87 -0.95 8.69
CA TYR A 64 -31.72 -2.04 9.66
C TYR A 64 -32.51 -3.28 9.28
N PHE A 65 -33.78 -3.16 8.86
CA PHE A 65 -34.54 -4.31 8.39
C PHE A 65 -33.95 -4.92 7.12
N THR A 66 -33.38 -4.12 6.21
CA THR A 66 -32.69 -4.64 5.02
C THR A 66 -31.45 -5.44 5.40
N LYS A 67 -30.67 -4.98 6.39
CA LYS A 67 -29.50 -5.73 6.92
C LYS A 67 -29.94 -7.05 7.56
N ALA A 68 -30.99 -7.04 8.37
CA ALA A 68 -31.56 -8.25 8.96
C ALA A 68 -32.04 -9.21 7.86
N TYR A 69 -32.80 -8.71 6.89
CA TYR A 69 -33.35 -9.49 5.78
C TYR A 69 -32.27 -10.19 4.97
N LYS A 70 -31.20 -9.48 4.59
CA LYS A 70 -30.08 -10.08 3.84
C LYS A 70 -29.44 -11.25 4.58
N LYS A 71 -29.24 -11.13 5.91
CA LYS A 71 -28.67 -12.20 6.74
C LYS A 71 -29.60 -13.39 6.86
N VAL A 72 -30.87 -13.15 7.18
CA VAL A 72 -31.89 -14.20 7.38
C VAL A 72 -32.21 -14.93 6.07
N LYS A 73 -32.26 -14.21 4.95
CA LYS A 73 -32.45 -14.83 3.63
C LYS A 73 -31.27 -15.74 3.27
N ALA A 74 -30.04 -15.31 3.56
CA ALA A 74 -28.85 -16.12 3.33
C ALA A 74 -28.79 -17.38 4.22
N SER A 75 -29.39 -17.37 5.41
CA SER A 75 -29.47 -18.55 6.27
C SER A 75 -30.58 -19.53 5.88
N GLY A 76 -31.47 -19.16 4.95
CA GLY A 76 -32.61 -20.00 4.53
C GLY A 76 -33.75 -20.07 5.55
N ASP A 77 -33.81 -19.17 6.54
CA ASP A 77 -34.92 -19.13 7.51
C ASP A 77 -36.13 -18.43 6.87
N GLU A 78 -36.98 -19.23 6.23
CA GLU A 78 -38.14 -18.72 5.50
C GLU A 78 -39.17 -18.01 6.40
N LYS A 79 -39.33 -18.45 7.65
CA LYS A 79 -40.31 -17.87 8.59
C LYS A 79 -39.89 -16.47 9.04
N GLU A 80 -38.62 -16.31 9.39
CA GLU A 80 -38.09 -14.99 9.76
C GLU A 80 -37.98 -14.09 8.51
N THR A 81 -37.67 -14.65 7.33
CA THR A 81 -37.70 -13.93 6.04
C THR A 81 -39.09 -13.35 5.78
N ALA A 82 -40.15 -14.15 5.95
CA ALA A 82 -41.53 -13.71 5.78
C ALA A 82 -41.86 -12.54 6.72
N THR A 83 -41.44 -12.63 7.99
CA THR A 83 -41.68 -11.59 9.00
C THR A 83 -40.97 -10.28 8.65
N LEU A 84 -39.70 -10.36 8.25
CA LEU A 84 -38.92 -9.19 7.84
C LEU A 84 -39.46 -8.55 6.56
N LEU A 85 -39.95 -9.34 5.60
CA LEU A 85 -40.62 -8.80 4.42
C LEU A 85 -41.89 -8.03 4.78
N ASN A 86 -42.70 -8.52 5.72
CA ASN A 86 -43.86 -7.75 6.20
C ASN A 86 -43.44 -6.42 6.85
N ASN A 87 -42.37 -6.42 7.65
CA ASN A 87 -41.85 -5.19 8.25
C ASN A 87 -41.27 -4.22 7.21
N LEU A 88 -40.52 -4.71 6.23
CA LEU A 88 -40.05 -3.92 5.09
C LEU A 88 -41.21 -3.33 4.29
N GLY A 89 -42.28 -4.11 4.08
CA GLY A 89 -43.50 -3.63 3.44
C GLY A 89 -44.13 -2.46 4.20
N LEU A 90 -44.21 -2.53 5.53
CA LEU A 90 -44.68 -1.44 6.38
C LEU A 90 -43.83 -0.18 6.20
N VAL A 91 -42.51 -0.33 6.18
CA VAL A 91 -41.57 0.78 5.98
C VAL A 91 -41.69 1.41 4.60
N HIS A 92 -41.76 0.59 3.54
CA HIS A 92 -41.96 1.09 2.18
C HIS A 92 -43.28 1.84 2.05
N TRP A 93 -44.37 1.36 2.65
CA TRP A 93 -45.65 2.06 2.67
C TRP A 93 -45.55 3.43 3.37
N ARG A 94 -44.86 3.52 4.51
CA ARG A 94 -44.63 4.82 5.20
C ARG A 94 -43.75 5.79 4.43
N LEU A 95 -42.88 5.26 3.57
CA LEU A 95 -42.05 6.03 2.65
C LEU A 95 -42.76 6.29 1.31
N GLU A 96 -44.07 6.04 1.22
CA GLU A 96 -44.92 6.23 0.04
C GLU A 96 -44.51 5.39 -1.18
N ASN A 97 -43.66 4.37 -0.98
CA ASN A 97 -43.22 3.41 -1.99
C ASN A 97 -44.19 2.23 -2.09
N ASN A 98 -45.43 2.51 -2.51
CA ASN A 98 -46.53 1.53 -2.51
C ASN A 98 -46.25 0.28 -3.36
N THR A 99 -45.53 0.41 -4.48
CA THR A 99 -45.16 -0.74 -5.32
C THR A 99 -44.25 -1.72 -4.57
N ALA A 100 -43.16 -1.22 -3.97
CA ALA A 100 -42.23 -2.04 -3.20
C ALA A 100 -42.90 -2.63 -1.95
N ALA A 101 -43.82 -1.89 -1.33
CA ALA A 101 -44.61 -2.40 -0.21
C ALA A 101 -45.48 -3.59 -0.60
N LEU A 102 -46.21 -3.50 -1.72
CA LEU A 102 -47.03 -4.59 -2.26
C LEU A 102 -46.19 -5.82 -2.63
N GLU A 103 -45.02 -5.63 -3.23
CA GLU A 103 -44.08 -6.72 -3.53
C GLU A 103 -43.64 -7.44 -2.24
N CYS A 104 -43.20 -6.68 -1.24
CA CYS A 104 -42.79 -7.23 0.06
C CYS A 104 -43.93 -8.00 0.73
N TYR A 105 -45.15 -7.46 0.74
CA TYR A 105 -46.30 -8.15 1.32
C TYR A 105 -46.70 -9.40 0.53
N THR A 106 -46.53 -9.40 -0.79
CA THR A 106 -46.85 -10.56 -1.63
C THR A 106 -45.85 -11.69 -1.41
N GLU A 107 -44.55 -11.39 -1.36
CA GLU A 107 -43.50 -12.39 -1.04
C GLU A 107 -43.67 -12.90 0.41
N SER A 108 -43.97 -12.00 1.35
CA SER A 108 -44.28 -12.36 2.74
C SER A 108 -45.50 -13.28 2.85
N ALA A 109 -46.59 -12.98 2.12
CA ALA A 109 -47.79 -13.80 2.10
C ALA A 109 -47.52 -15.21 1.58
N ALA A 110 -46.79 -15.33 0.45
CA ALA A 110 -46.44 -16.63 -0.14
C ALA A 110 -45.61 -17.50 0.82
N LEU A 111 -44.61 -16.89 1.50
CA LEU A 111 -43.81 -17.60 2.50
C LEU A 111 -44.64 -17.95 3.74
N ALA A 112 -45.52 -17.05 4.18
CA ALA A 112 -46.39 -17.27 5.33
C ALA A 112 -47.37 -18.41 5.08
N GLU A 113 -47.99 -18.47 3.89
CA GLU A 113 -48.87 -19.55 3.47
C GLU A 113 -48.11 -20.88 3.41
N LYS A 114 -46.97 -20.93 2.72
CA LYS A 114 -46.10 -22.12 2.62
C LYS A 114 -45.70 -22.67 3.99
N ASN A 115 -45.42 -21.78 4.95
CA ASN A 115 -44.93 -22.14 6.28
C ASN A 115 -46.04 -22.24 7.35
N GLY A 116 -47.33 -22.14 6.96
CA GLY A 116 -48.46 -22.22 7.87
C GLY A 116 -48.56 -21.07 8.89
N MET A 117 -47.96 -19.92 8.60
CA MET A 117 -47.96 -18.73 9.46
C MET A 117 -49.26 -17.92 9.30
N GLN A 118 -50.40 -18.54 9.65
CA GLN A 118 -51.75 -18.00 9.42
C GLN A 118 -51.95 -16.57 9.94
N ARG A 119 -51.38 -16.23 11.11
CA ARG A 119 -51.44 -14.86 11.64
C ARG A 119 -50.72 -13.87 10.72
N LEU A 120 -49.51 -14.20 10.27
CA LEU A 120 -48.73 -13.34 9.39
C LEU A 120 -49.41 -13.20 8.04
N LEU A 121 -49.95 -14.28 7.49
CA LEU A 121 -50.75 -14.26 6.26
C LEU A 121 -51.91 -13.26 6.38
N GLY A 122 -52.69 -13.32 7.46
CA GLY A 122 -53.76 -12.35 7.72
C GLY A 122 -53.26 -10.90 7.83
N LEU A 123 -52.09 -10.67 8.44
CA LEU A 123 -51.49 -9.33 8.52
C LEU A 123 -51.09 -8.81 7.14
N THR A 124 -50.50 -9.65 6.28
CA THR A 124 -50.13 -9.25 4.91
C THR A 124 -51.35 -8.90 4.08
N HIS A 125 -52.44 -9.65 4.19
CA HIS A 125 -53.72 -9.33 3.56
C HIS A 125 -54.28 -7.98 4.05
N THR A 126 -54.24 -7.74 5.37
CA THR A 126 -54.67 -6.47 5.98
C THR A 126 -53.88 -5.29 5.43
N ASN A 127 -52.56 -5.44 5.29
CA ASN A 127 -51.67 -4.37 4.81
C ASN A 127 -51.82 -4.11 3.30
N ARG A 128 -52.02 -5.16 2.49
CA ARG A 128 -52.32 -5.02 1.06
C ARG A 128 -53.66 -4.30 0.83
N ALA A 129 -54.68 -4.66 1.61
CA ALA A 129 -55.98 -4.00 1.56
C ALA A 129 -55.88 -2.50 1.85
N LEU A 130 -55.00 -2.10 2.77
CA LEU A 130 -54.76 -0.70 3.10
C LEU A 130 -54.25 0.10 1.89
N ILE A 131 -53.25 -0.44 1.18
CA ILE A 131 -52.69 0.21 -0.02
C ILE A 131 -53.73 0.23 -1.16
N LEU A 132 -54.42 -0.88 -1.40
CA LEU A 132 -55.45 -0.95 -2.44
C LEU A 132 -56.60 0.05 -2.19
N LYS A 133 -57.00 0.22 -0.93
CA LYS A 133 -57.96 1.25 -0.51
C LYS A 133 -57.45 2.66 -0.83
N GLU A 134 -56.19 2.96 -0.55
CA GLU A 134 -55.58 4.27 -0.86
C GLU A 134 -55.52 4.52 -2.38
N GLN A 135 -55.31 3.47 -3.17
CA GLN A 135 -55.40 3.50 -4.63
C GLN A 135 -56.85 3.53 -5.16
N ARG A 136 -57.85 3.51 -4.28
CA ARG A 136 -59.29 3.41 -4.60
C ARG A 136 -59.68 2.14 -5.37
N ASN A 137 -58.86 1.10 -5.35
CA ASN A 137 -59.21 -0.24 -5.83
C ASN A 137 -59.98 -0.99 -4.73
N PHE A 138 -61.24 -0.59 -4.53
CA PHE A 138 -62.04 -1.06 -3.40
C PHE A 138 -62.41 -2.55 -3.49
N GLU A 139 -62.63 -3.07 -4.69
CA GLU A 139 -63.00 -4.47 -4.90
C GLU A 139 -61.89 -5.40 -4.44
N GLU A 140 -60.65 -5.18 -4.90
CA GLU A 140 -59.51 -5.94 -4.42
C GLU A 140 -59.22 -5.70 -2.93
N ALA A 141 -59.39 -4.47 -2.44
CA ALA A 141 -59.22 -4.18 -1.02
C ALA A 141 -60.19 -5.00 -0.14
N PHE A 142 -61.45 -5.15 -0.58
CA PHE A 142 -62.42 -6.01 0.11
C PHE A 142 -62.03 -7.48 0.07
N ILE A 143 -61.57 -8.00 -1.07
CA ILE A 143 -61.11 -9.38 -1.19
C ILE A 143 -59.98 -9.65 -0.18
N GLN A 144 -58.95 -8.80 -0.19
CA GLN A 144 -57.81 -8.93 0.71
C GLN A 144 -58.25 -8.85 2.18
N ASN A 145 -59.05 -7.85 2.57
CA ASN A 145 -59.40 -7.67 3.97
C ASN A 145 -60.43 -8.71 4.47
N ASN A 146 -61.30 -9.23 3.61
CA ASN A 146 -62.19 -10.35 3.95
C ASN A 146 -61.39 -11.62 4.27
N GLU A 147 -60.32 -11.88 3.52
CA GLU A 147 -59.44 -13.01 3.77
C GLU A 147 -58.70 -12.85 5.11
N ALA A 148 -58.22 -11.65 5.43
CA ALA A 148 -57.67 -11.36 6.75
C ALA A 148 -58.70 -11.61 7.88
N ILE A 149 -59.94 -11.16 7.71
CA ILE A 149 -61.03 -11.40 8.68
C ILE A 149 -61.28 -12.90 8.87
N ARG A 150 -61.34 -13.68 7.78
CA ARG A 150 -61.52 -15.14 7.83
C ARG A 150 -60.41 -15.79 8.65
N LEU A 151 -59.15 -15.48 8.31
CA LEU A 151 -57.97 -16.01 8.99
C LEU A 151 -57.98 -15.66 10.48
N PHE A 152 -58.15 -14.39 10.85
CA PHE A 152 -58.12 -13.98 12.26
C PHE A 152 -59.27 -14.55 13.10
N LYS A 153 -60.42 -14.84 12.49
CA LYS A 153 -61.50 -15.59 13.14
C LYS A 153 -61.08 -17.03 13.42
N GLU A 154 -60.54 -17.73 12.42
CA GLU A 154 -60.13 -19.14 12.52
C GLU A 154 -59.05 -19.34 13.59
N ILE A 155 -58.08 -18.44 13.67
CA ILE A 155 -56.99 -18.53 14.66
C ILE A 155 -57.28 -17.80 15.98
N ASN A 156 -58.52 -17.33 16.18
CA ASN A 156 -59.01 -16.63 17.36
C ASN A 156 -58.07 -15.49 17.82
N LYS A 157 -57.75 -14.56 16.92
CA LYS A 157 -56.94 -13.36 17.21
C LYS A 157 -57.82 -12.11 17.27
N PRO A 158 -58.46 -11.82 18.41
CA PRO A 158 -59.43 -10.73 18.54
C PRO A 158 -58.84 -9.33 18.28
N HIS A 159 -57.58 -9.09 18.65
CA HIS A 159 -56.91 -7.81 18.37
C HIS A 159 -56.69 -7.58 16.87
N ASP A 160 -56.19 -8.59 16.16
CA ASP A 160 -55.96 -8.50 14.71
C ASP A 160 -57.32 -8.45 13.97
N LEU A 161 -58.33 -9.20 14.45
CA LEU A 161 -59.70 -9.16 13.93
C LEU A 161 -60.35 -7.78 14.10
N ALA A 162 -60.15 -7.11 15.24
CA ALA A 162 -60.61 -5.75 15.44
C ALA A 162 -60.01 -4.80 14.40
N THR A 163 -58.69 -4.92 14.17
CA THR A 163 -57.97 -4.13 13.16
C THR A 163 -58.52 -4.37 11.75
N ALA A 164 -58.75 -5.64 11.38
CA ALA A 164 -59.32 -5.98 10.08
C ALA A 164 -60.76 -5.45 9.92
N TYR A 165 -61.60 -5.52 10.96
CA TYR A 165 -62.92 -4.88 10.92
C TYR A 165 -62.84 -3.37 10.79
N ASN A 166 -61.92 -2.72 11.50
CA ASN A 166 -61.70 -1.29 11.36
C ASN A 166 -61.25 -0.92 9.93
N ASN A 167 -60.38 -1.72 9.32
CA ASN A 167 -59.97 -1.52 7.93
C ASN A 167 -61.13 -1.73 6.95
N GLN A 168 -61.97 -2.74 7.15
CA GLN A 168 -63.19 -2.92 6.35
C GLN A 168 -64.10 -1.70 6.43
N GLY A 169 -64.30 -1.18 7.64
CA GLY A 169 -65.07 0.05 7.86
C GLY A 169 -64.48 1.24 7.11
N GLN A 170 -63.15 1.35 7.04
CA GLN A 170 -62.49 2.36 6.22
C GLN A 170 -62.76 2.15 4.72
N ILE A 171 -62.66 0.93 4.20
CA ILE A 171 -62.93 0.66 2.77
C ILE A 171 -64.37 1.08 2.41
N TYR A 172 -65.36 0.72 3.23
CA TYR A 172 -66.75 1.18 3.07
C TYR A 172 -66.89 2.71 3.18
N ARG A 173 -66.23 3.34 4.16
CA ARG A 173 -66.26 4.80 4.32
C ARG A 173 -65.69 5.53 3.10
N TYR A 174 -64.60 5.05 2.51
CA TYR A 174 -63.96 5.68 1.34
C TYR A 174 -64.72 5.43 0.04
N SER A 175 -65.47 4.32 -0.05
CA SER A 175 -66.40 4.05 -1.15
C SER A 175 -67.76 4.74 -1.00
N GLY A 176 -68.04 5.36 0.15
CA GLY A 176 -69.26 6.14 0.42
C GLY A 176 -70.39 5.37 1.10
N ALA A 177 -70.19 4.07 1.35
CA ALA A 177 -71.11 3.17 2.03
C ALA A 177 -71.03 3.36 3.57
N TYR A 178 -71.66 4.43 4.07
CA TYR A 178 -71.50 4.84 5.46
C TYR A 178 -72.17 3.91 6.48
N ASP A 179 -73.29 3.28 6.16
CA ASP A 179 -73.99 2.40 7.11
C ASP A 179 -73.23 1.06 7.31
N GLU A 180 -72.65 0.53 6.24
CA GLU A 180 -71.73 -0.60 6.28
C GLU A 180 -70.46 -0.26 7.05
N ALA A 181 -69.91 0.94 6.85
CA ALA A 181 -68.76 1.42 7.61
C ALA A 181 -69.05 1.41 9.12
N LEU A 182 -70.20 1.94 9.55
CA LEU A 182 -70.63 1.92 10.95
C LEU A 182 -70.72 0.50 11.50
N LYS A 183 -71.31 -0.44 10.76
CA LYS A 183 -71.42 -1.85 11.17
C LYS A 183 -70.03 -2.44 11.48
N PHE A 184 -69.06 -2.23 10.59
CA PHE A 184 -67.72 -2.78 10.78
C PHE A 184 -66.92 -2.07 11.88
N TYR A 185 -67.09 -0.76 12.07
CA TYR A 185 -66.49 -0.07 13.22
C TYR A 185 -67.08 -0.53 14.56
N LEU A 186 -68.38 -0.84 14.62
CA LEU A 186 -69.02 -1.43 15.80
C LEU A 186 -68.52 -2.85 16.08
N LEU A 187 -68.33 -3.68 15.04
CA LEU A 187 -67.71 -5.01 15.19
C LEU A 187 -66.27 -4.91 15.70
N SER A 188 -65.49 -3.94 15.21
CA SER A 188 -64.16 -3.64 15.76
C SER A 188 -64.23 -3.27 17.23
N LEU A 189 -65.16 -2.39 17.61
CA LEU A 189 -65.33 -1.96 19.00
C LEU A 189 -65.67 -3.14 19.91
N GLU A 190 -66.57 -4.03 19.48
CA GLU A 190 -66.93 -5.26 20.21
C GLU A 190 -65.70 -6.15 20.47
N GLN A 191 -64.84 -6.34 19.46
CA GLN A 191 -63.61 -7.12 19.66
C GLN A 191 -62.64 -6.44 20.62
N CYS A 192 -62.43 -5.13 20.50
CA CYS A 192 -61.61 -4.37 21.44
C CYS A 192 -62.18 -4.38 22.87
N GLU A 193 -63.51 -4.45 23.02
CA GLU A 193 -64.18 -4.62 24.31
C GLU A 193 -63.86 -5.95 24.96
N LYS A 194 -63.93 -7.05 24.21
CA LYS A 194 -63.60 -8.40 24.71
C LYS A 194 -62.20 -8.51 25.31
N ILE A 195 -61.23 -7.80 24.74
CA ILE A 195 -59.82 -7.86 25.17
C ILE A 195 -59.35 -6.63 25.95
N ASN A 196 -60.26 -5.72 26.32
CA ASN A 196 -59.93 -4.46 26.99
C ASN A 196 -58.88 -3.60 26.26
N ASP A 197 -58.84 -3.65 24.92
CA ASP A 197 -57.94 -2.85 24.09
C ASP A 197 -58.45 -1.41 24.01
N LEU A 198 -57.96 -0.57 24.92
CA LEU A 198 -58.33 0.84 24.99
C LEU A 198 -57.93 1.61 23.74
N GLU A 199 -56.77 1.29 23.16
CA GLU A 199 -56.26 1.99 21.98
C GLU A 199 -57.14 1.70 20.76
N GLY A 200 -57.47 0.43 20.53
CA GLY A 200 -58.40 0.01 19.48
C GLY A 200 -59.81 0.59 19.66
N LYS A 201 -60.31 0.70 20.90
CA LYS A 201 -61.58 1.40 21.18
C LYS A 201 -61.53 2.86 20.78
N ALA A 202 -60.45 3.57 21.09
CA ALA A 202 -60.30 4.99 20.73
C ALA A 202 -60.34 5.18 19.21
N VAL A 203 -59.65 4.33 18.45
CA VAL A 203 -59.66 4.32 16.98
C VAL A 203 -61.07 4.09 16.43
N ALA A 204 -61.77 3.06 16.94
CA ALA A 204 -63.13 2.76 16.50
C ALA A 204 -64.07 3.94 16.76
N TYR A 205 -63.99 4.58 17.94
CA TYR A 205 -64.79 5.77 18.24
C TYR A 205 -64.47 6.98 17.37
N GLN A 206 -63.19 7.21 17.04
CA GLN A 206 -62.81 8.27 16.09
C GLN A 206 -63.44 8.02 14.72
N ASN A 207 -63.34 6.79 14.20
CA ASN A 207 -63.90 6.44 12.91
C ASN A 207 -65.43 6.50 12.88
N LEU A 208 -66.10 6.05 13.96
CA LEU A 208 -67.54 6.22 14.14
C LEU A 208 -67.94 7.70 14.13
N SER A 209 -67.17 8.54 14.84
CA SER A 209 -67.36 10.00 14.85
C SER A 209 -67.34 10.57 13.43
N THR A 210 -66.30 10.26 12.65
CA THR A 210 -66.15 10.76 11.29
C THR A 210 -67.33 10.36 10.40
N VAL A 211 -67.81 9.12 10.52
CA VAL A 211 -68.95 8.65 9.71
C VAL A 211 -70.26 9.29 10.16
N TYR A 212 -70.52 9.38 11.47
CA TYR A 212 -71.70 10.08 11.98
C TYR A 212 -71.72 11.55 11.55
N ALA A 213 -70.56 12.22 11.54
CA ALA A 213 -70.43 13.58 11.06
C ALA A 213 -70.78 13.70 9.58
N LYS A 214 -70.28 12.78 8.75
CA LYS A 214 -70.61 12.69 7.31
C LYS A 214 -72.10 12.44 7.06
N GLN A 215 -72.76 11.67 7.92
CA GLN A 215 -74.21 11.45 7.87
C GLN A 215 -75.05 12.59 8.50
N GLY A 216 -74.42 13.66 8.99
CA GLY A 216 -75.14 14.78 9.64
C GLY A 216 -75.66 14.48 11.05
N LYS A 217 -75.30 13.32 11.64
CA LYS A 217 -75.74 12.89 12.98
C LYS A 217 -74.89 13.55 14.07
N LYS A 218 -75.11 14.87 14.27
CA LYS A 218 -74.31 15.73 15.17
C LYS A 218 -74.03 15.14 16.55
N GLU A 219 -75.07 14.78 17.30
CA GLU A 219 -74.90 14.31 18.69
C GLU A 219 -74.10 13.01 18.76
N LYS A 220 -74.34 12.08 17.83
CA LYS A 220 -73.58 10.81 17.76
C LYS A 220 -72.11 11.04 17.41
N ALA A 221 -71.84 11.98 16.50
CA ALA A 221 -70.47 12.31 16.11
C ALA A 221 -69.69 12.91 17.29
N LEU A 222 -70.27 13.88 17.98
CA LEU A 222 -69.65 14.53 19.13
C LEU A 222 -69.49 13.59 20.32
N ASP A 223 -70.47 12.73 20.60
CA ASP A 223 -70.36 11.69 21.65
C ASP A 223 -69.22 10.71 21.36
N ALA A 224 -69.14 10.19 20.13
CA ALA A 224 -68.07 9.29 19.72
C ALA A 224 -66.68 9.97 19.81
N ALA A 225 -66.55 11.21 19.34
CA ALA A 225 -65.30 11.97 19.44
C ALA A 225 -64.89 12.22 20.90
N ARG A 226 -65.84 12.52 21.80
CA ARG A 226 -65.58 12.66 23.24
C ARG A 226 -65.16 11.35 23.89
N LYS A 227 -65.76 10.21 23.50
CA LYS A 227 -65.37 8.88 23.97
C LYS A 227 -63.95 8.54 23.54
N CYS A 228 -63.60 8.79 22.28
CA CYS A 228 -62.22 8.68 21.80
C CYS A 228 -61.28 9.50 22.70
N LEU A 229 -61.51 10.81 22.82
CA LEU A 229 -60.64 11.70 23.60
C LEU A 229 -60.52 11.28 25.08
N LYS A 230 -61.61 10.85 25.72
CA LYS A 230 -61.60 10.34 27.10
C LYS A 230 -60.70 9.12 27.25
N ILE A 231 -60.77 8.18 26.30
CA ILE A 231 -59.91 7.00 26.30
C ILE A 231 -58.46 7.40 26.03
N SER A 232 -58.19 8.31 25.10
CA SER A 232 -56.85 8.83 24.80
C SER A 232 -56.17 9.44 26.03
N TYR A 233 -56.90 10.19 26.85
CA TYR A 233 -56.39 10.69 28.12
C TYR A 233 -56.12 9.57 29.13
N LYS A 234 -56.98 8.54 29.17
CA LYS A 234 -56.79 7.37 30.04
C LYS A 234 -55.54 6.56 29.67
N THR A 235 -55.27 6.40 28.37
CA THR A 235 -54.07 5.71 27.87
C THR A 235 -52.82 6.58 27.89
N LYS A 236 -52.96 7.89 28.19
CA LYS A 236 -51.89 8.88 28.14
C LYS A 236 -51.21 8.98 26.77
N SER A 237 -51.88 8.54 25.71
CA SER A 237 -51.36 8.59 24.35
C SER A 237 -51.48 10.01 23.81
N LYS A 238 -50.38 10.77 23.81
CA LYS A 238 -50.34 12.14 23.30
C LYS A 238 -50.81 12.24 21.84
N VAL A 239 -50.48 11.23 21.02
CA VAL A 239 -50.92 11.14 19.62
C VAL A 239 -52.44 11.02 19.57
N ARG A 240 -53.05 10.08 20.31
CA ARG A 240 -54.51 9.92 20.33
C ARG A 240 -55.25 11.09 20.97
N ILE A 241 -54.63 11.78 21.93
CA ILE A 241 -55.20 13.01 22.50
C ILE A 241 -55.26 14.07 21.40
N SER A 242 -54.17 14.23 20.64
CA SER A 242 -54.11 15.15 19.51
C SER A 242 -55.17 14.83 18.46
N GLU A 243 -55.29 13.56 18.05
CA GLU A 243 -56.28 13.10 17.07
C GLU A 243 -57.73 13.31 17.56
N GLY A 244 -58.03 12.99 18.83
CA GLY A 244 -59.37 13.19 19.39
C GLY A 244 -59.75 14.67 19.50
N LEU A 245 -58.79 15.56 19.80
CA LEU A 245 -58.99 17.01 19.79
C LEU A 245 -59.24 17.53 18.37
N TYR A 246 -58.46 17.06 17.40
CA TYR A 246 -58.65 17.40 15.99
C TYR A 246 -60.03 16.95 15.48
N GLU A 247 -60.44 15.73 15.80
CA GLU A 247 -61.75 15.19 15.40
C GLU A 247 -62.90 16.02 15.99
N LEU A 248 -62.81 16.43 17.26
CA LEU A 248 -63.78 17.35 17.85
C LEU A 248 -63.80 18.70 17.12
N SER A 249 -62.63 19.27 16.85
CA SER A 249 -62.51 20.52 16.09
C SER A 249 -63.20 20.43 14.73
N HIS A 250 -62.88 19.39 13.95
CA HIS A 250 -63.44 19.16 12.62
C HIS A 250 -64.96 18.95 12.66
N ASN A 251 -65.46 18.20 13.66
CA ASN A 251 -66.89 18.02 13.84
C ASN A 251 -67.60 19.33 14.18
N PHE A 252 -67.06 20.11 15.12
CA PHE A 252 -67.66 21.41 15.47
C PHE A 252 -67.68 22.37 14.28
N ASP A 253 -66.61 22.41 13.49
CA ASP A 253 -66.54 23.21 12.27
C ASP A 253 -67.61 22.77 11.25
N ARG A 254 -67.69 21.46 10.98
CA ARG A 254 -68.71 20.86 10.10
C ARG A 254 -70.14 21.22 10.51
N PHE A 255 -70.41 21.30 11.81
CA PHE A 255 -71.71 21.67 12.36
C PHE A 255 -71.86 23.17 12.62
N LYS A 256 -71.00 24.01 12.02
CA LYS A 256 -71.05 25.48 12.06
C LYS A 256 -70.97 26.04 13.48
N MET A 257 -70.09 25.47 14.32
CA MET A 257 -69.81 25.91 15.69
C MET A 257 -68.35 26.38 15.82
N PRO A 258 -68.01 27.55 15.25
CA PRO A 258 -66.62 27.98 15.06
C PRO A 258 -65.84 28.21 16.36
N ASP A 259 -66.49 28.70 17.43
CA ASP A 259 -65.81 28.94 18.71
C ASP A 259 -65.30 27.64 19.34
N SER A 260 -66.13 26.60 19.33
CA SER A 260 -65.75 25.27 19.80
C SER A 260 -64.70 24.65 18.88
N ALA A 261 -64.86 24.79 17.55
CA ALA A 261 -63.89 24.30 16.59
C ALA A 261 -62.49 24.90 16.83
N LEU A 262 -62.42 26.22 16.99
CA LEU A 262 -61.18 26.96 17.27
C LEU A 262 -60.57 26.57 18.61
N TYR A 263 -61.39 26.39 19.65
CA TYR A 263 -60.93 25.95 20.97
C TYR A 263 -60.21 24.60 20.89
N TYR A 264 -60.85 23.60 20.27
CA TYR A 264 -60.26 22.27 20.14
C TYR A 264 -59.06 22.25 19.18
N PHE A 265 -59.08 23.07 18.13
CA PHE A 265 -57.94 23.26 17.23
C PHE A 265 -56.71 23.81 17.94
N LYS A 266 -56.88 24.83 18.81
CA LYS A 266 -55.77 25.37 19.61
C LYS A 266 -55.17 24.31 20.53
N LYS A 267 -56.01 23.54 21.23
CA LYS A 267 -55.55 22.44 22.08
C LYS A 267 -54.81 21.34 21.30
N HIS A 268 -55.33 20.97 20.13
CA HIS A 268 -54.67 20.04 19.22
C HIS A 268 -53.26 20.54 18.87
N ASN A 269 -53.13 21.80 18.43
CA ASN A 269 -51.86 22.41 18.07
C ASN A 269 -50.86 22.49 19.23
N GLU A 270 -51.32 22.72 20.46
CA GLU A 270 -50.45 22.70 21.66
C GLU A 270 -49.82 21.32 21.89
N ILE A 271 -50.63 20.25 21.78
CA ILE A 271 -50.16 18.88 21.89
C ILE A 271 -49.25 18.51 20.73
N GLU A 272 -49.61 18.90 19.50
CA GLU A 272 -48.80 18.66 18.31
C GLU A 272 -47.44 19.36 18.39
N LYS A 273 -47.37 20.60 18.86
CA LYS A 273 -46.10 21.29 19.14
C LYS A 273 -45.25 20.54 20.17
N SER A 274 -45.87 20.01 21.22
CA SER A 274 -45.16 19.17 22.21
C SER A 274 -44.62 17.87 21.58
N LEU A 275 -45.39 17.24 20.69
CA LEU A 275 -44.99 16.04 19.95
C LEU A 275 -43.85 16.35 18.96
N MET A 276 -43.96 17.43 18.18
CA MET A 276 -42.94 17.87 17.23
C MET A 276 -41.63 18.23 17.93
N LYS A 277 -41.67 18.94 19.07
CA LYS A 277 -40.47 19.27 19.84
C LYS A 277 -39.75 18.01 20.36
N ALA A 278 -40.51 17.01 20.81
CA ALA A 278 -39.96 15.72 21.22
C ALA A 278 -39.34 14.93 20.05
N ASN A 279 -39.95 14.99 18.86
CA ASN A 279 -39.46 14.31 17.66
C ASN A 279 -38.27 15.04 16.99
N GLN A 280 -38.30 16.37 16.88
CA GLN A 280 -37.22 17.17 16.29
C GLN A 280 -35.95 17.14 17.14
N SER A 281 -36.05 17.15 18.48
CA SER A 281 -34.87 16.98 19.34
C SER A 281 -34.16 15.66 19.06
N LYS A 282 -34.91 14.60 18.74
CA LYS A 282 -34.36 13.27 18.48
C LYS A 282 -33.73 13.18 17.09
N ILE A 283 -34.42 13.70 16.08
CA ILE A 283 -33.93 13.78 14.70
C ILE A 283 -32.68 14.68 14.63
N LEU A 284 -32.68 15.82 15.32
CA LEU A 284 -31.53 16.74 15.35
C LEU A 284 -30.33 16.09 16.05
N SER A 285 -30.51 15.45 17.20
CA SER A 285 -29.42 14.72 17.88
C SER A 285 -28.88 13.56 17.04
N GLN A 286 -29.73 12.86 16.29
CA GLN A 286 -29.29 11.81 15.35
C GLN A 286 -28.57 12.39 14.13
N PHE A 287 -29.07 13.48 13.56
CA PHE A 287 -28.42 14.18 12.44
C PHE A 287 -27.05 14.72 12.86
N GLN A 288 -26.95 15.32 14.04
CA GLN A 288 -25.67 15.76 14.64
C GLN A 288 -24.70 14.58 14.87
N ALA A 289 -25.20 13.44 15.35
CA ALA A 289 -24.39 12.24 15.51
C ALA A 289 -23.89 11.69 14.17
N ASN A 290 -24.75 11.64 13.15
CA ASN A 290 -24.41 11.15 11.81
C ASN A 290 -23.41 12.06 11.09
N LEU A 291 -23.60 13.39 11.14
CA LEU A 291 -22.62 14.36 10.67
C LEU A 291 -21.26 14.18 11.37
N GLY A 292 -21.28 13.95 12.69
CA GLY A 292 -20.07 13.68 13.46
C GLY A 292 -19.31 12.42 13.00
N ILE A 293 -20.04 11.38 12.56
CA ILE A 293 -19.45 10.15 12.01
C ILE A 293 -18.90 10.40 10.60
N GLU A 294 -19.63 11.10 9.75
CA GLU A 294 -19.22 11.39 8.36
C GLU A 294 -17.94 12.24 8.32
N VAL A 295 -17.87 13.29 9.14
CA VAL A 295 -16.65 14.12 9.28
C VAL A 295 -15.44 13.28 9.73
N LYS A 296 -15.64 12.37 10.70
CA LYS A 296 -14.57 11.47 11.15
C LYS A 296 -14.12 10.52 10.03
N ASN A 297 -15.05 9.97 9.26
CA ASN A 297 -14.73 9.07 8.14
C ASN A 297 -13.98 9.79 7.01
N LEU A 298 -14.40 11.01 6.66
CA LEU A 298 -13.68 11.85 5.70
C LEU A 298 -12.27 12.16 6.17
N ARG A 299 -12.10 12.45 7.48
CA ARG A 299 -10.77 12.67 8.07
C ARG A 299 -9.89 11.44 8.00
N ILE A 300 -10.42 10.25 8.31
CA ILE A 300 -9.68 8.99 8.18
C ILE A 300 -9.25 8.76 6.73
N LYS A 301 -10.14 9.00 5.77
CA LYS A 301 -9.85 8.86 4.33
C LYS A 301 -8.75 9.82 3.88
N ASN A 302 -8.80 11.09 4.30
CA ASN A 302 -7.74 12.06 3.99
C ASN A 302 -6.39 11.65 4.59
N LEU A 303 -6.37 11.18 5.84
CA LEU A 303 -5.14 10.69 6.47
C LEU A 303 -4.56 9.47 5.75
N GLN A 304 -5.41 8.58 5.23
CA GLN A 304 -4.99 7.45 4.42
C GLN A 304 -4.35 7.91 3.10
N ASN A 305 -4.98 8.85 2.39
CA ASN A 305 -4.42 9.41 1.15
C ASN A 305 -3.09 10.16 1.40
N GLU A 306 -2.98 10.96 2.45
CA GLU A 306 -1.73 11.64 2.81
C GLU A 306 -0.60 10.65 3.09
N LYS A 307 -0.92 9.54 3.79
CA LYS A 307 0.04 8.46 4.05
C LYS A 307 0.48 7.77 2.76
N GLU A 308 -0.44 7.52 1.83
CA GLU A 308 -0.13 6.91 0.53
C GLU A 308 0.80 7.81 -0.30
N ILE A 309 0.49 9.09 -0.41
CA ILE A 309 1.35 10.10 -1.07
C ILE A 309 2.74 10.17 -0.41
N ALA A 310 2.81 10.13 0.92
CA ALA A 310 4.09 10.15 1.64
C ALA A 310 4.92 8.88 1.35
N ASN A 311 4.28 7.72 1.27
CA ASN A 311 4.93 6.46 0.93
C ASN A 311 5.47 6.47 -0.52
N ASP A 312 4.69 6.98 -1.47
CA ASP A 312 5.12 7.13 -2.86
C ASP A 312 6.31 8.09 -2.99
N ARG A 313 6.30 9.21 -2.27
CA ARG A 313 7.44 10.14 -2.21
C ARG A 313 8.68 9.46 -1.64
N PHE A 314 8.53 8.68 -0.57
CA PHE A 314 9.65 7.96 0.03
C PHE A 314 10.24 6.93 -0.95
N MET A 315 9.39 6.15 -1.63
CA MET A 315 9.80 5.20 -2.66
C MET A 315 10.51 5.88 -3.83
N PHE A 316 10.01 7.04 -4.29
CA PHE A 316 10.63 7.82 -5.35
C PHE A 316 12.03 8.34 -4.95
N VAL A 317 12.17 8.91 -3.75
CA VAL A 317 13.48 9.35 -3.23
C VAL A 317 14.44 8.18 -3.12
N GLY A 318 13.97 7.03 -2.61
CA GLY A 318 14.76 5.79 -2.55
C GLY A 318 15.26 5.34 -3.93
N ALA A 319 14.40 5.38 -4.95
CA ALA A 319 14.77 5.03 -6.31
C ALA A 319 15.82 6.01 -6.89
N CYS A 320 15.68 7.32 -6.66
CA CYS A 320 16.66 8.32 -7.08
C CYS A 320 18.02 8.11 -6.44
N VAL A 321 18.07 7.81 -5.13
CA VAL A 321 19.31 7.51 -4.41
C VAL A 321 19.97 6.24 -4.97
N MET A 322 19.18 5.19 -5.23
CA MET A 322 19.69 3.96 -5.85
C MET A 322 20.28 4.20 -7.23
N ILE A 323 19.62 5.00 -8.08
CA ILE A 323 20.14 5.37 -9.40
C ILE A 323 21.44 6.16 -9.26
N ALA A 324 21.51 7.13 -8.34
CA ALA A 324 22.72 7.91 -8.10
C ALA A 324 23.90 7.03 -7.65
N LEU A 325 23.64 6.03 -6.79
CA LEU A 325 24.64 5.04 -6.37
C LEU A 325 25.10 4.14 -7.52
N LEU A 326 24.19 3.72 -8.40
CA LEU A 326 24.56 2.93 -9.58
C LEU A 326 25.40 3.74 -10.58
N VAL A 327 25.03 5.01 -10.81
CA VAL A 327 25.78 5.93 -11.68
C VAL A 327 27.17 6.18 -11.10
N SER A 328 27.29 6.46 -9.79
CA SER A 328 28.59 6.68 -9.15
C SER A 328 29.46 5.41 -9.19
N ALA A 329 28.88 4.23 -8.92
CA ALA A 329 29.57 2.95 -9.05
C ALA A 329 30.06 2.70 -10.48
N PHE A 330 29.26 3.04 -11.50
CA PHE A 330 29.65 2.95 -12.90
C PHE A 330 30.84 3.87 -13.23
N PHE A 331 30.84 5.11 -12.75
CA PHE A 331 31.96 6.02 -12.92
C PHE A 331 33.23 5.54 -12.21
N ILE A 332 33.11 5.05 -10.99
CA ILE A 332 34.23 4.45 -10.25
C ILE A 332 34.79 3.25 -11.01
N TYR A 333 33.93 2.36 -11.49
CA TYR A 333 34.32 1.20 -12.30
C TYR A 333 35.06 1.63 -13.58
N ARG A 334 34.54 2.60 -14.33
CA ARG A 334 35.18 3.18 -15.51
C ARG A 334 36.56 3.76 -15.19
N TYR A 335 36.65 4.54 -14.11
CA TYR A 335 37.89 5.17 -13.66
C TYR A 335 38.95 4.13 -13.30
N LEU A 336 38.59 3.12 -12.51
CA LEU A 336 39.47 2.01 -12.15
C LEU A 336 39.90 1.19 -13.38
N SER A 337 39.00 0.97 -14.33
CA SER A 337 39.30 0.28 -15.59
C SER A 337 40.34 1.04 -16.41
N ILE A 338 40.20 2.37 -16.54
CA ILE A 338 41.17 3.23 -17.24
C ILE A 338 42.53 3.20 -16.55
N ILE A 339 42.58 3.30 -15.22
CA ILE A 339 43.84 3.21 -14.46
C ILE A 339 44.52 1.87 -14.71
N LYS A 340 43.76 0.76 -14.63
CA LYS A 340 44.30 -0.58 -14.86
C LYS A 340 44.90 -0.71 -16.26
N PHE A 341 44.24 -0.16 -17.27
CA PHE A 341 44.75 -0.18 -18.66
C PHE A 341 46.02 0.66 -18.83
N ARG A 342 46.02 1.89 -18.31
CA ARG A 342 47.20 2.78 -18.35
C ARG A 342 48.39 2.18 -17.61
N LYS A 343 48.16 1.56 -16.45
CA LYS A 343 49.20 0.87 -15.69
C LYS A 343 49.85 -0.23 -16.53
N LYS A 344 49.05 -1.03 -17.24
CA LYS A 344 49.55 -2.09 -18.12
C LYS A 344 50.35 -1.53 -19.30
N GLN A 345 49.93 -0.40 -19.89
CA GLN A 345 50.70 0.26 -20.95
C GLN A 345 52.05 0.78 -20.43
N LEU A 346 52.05 1.43 -19.26
CA LEU A 346 53.26 1.98 -18.67
C LEU A 346 54.26 0.89 -18.26
N GLU A 347 53.77 -0.25 -17.75
CA GLU A 347 54.61 -1.42 -17.47
C GLU A 347 55.25 -1.98 -18.74
N ALA A 348 54.52 -2.04 -19.86
CA ALA A 348 55.06 -2.48 -21.14
C ALA A 348 56.10 -1.49 -21.71
N GLU A 349 55.82 -0.18 -21.66
CA GLU A 349 56.77 0.86 -22.09
C GLU A 349 58.05 0.84 -21.25
N LEU A 350 57.92 0.69 -19.92
CA LEU A 350 59.07 0.57 -19.02
C LEU A 350 59.96 -0.62 -19.37
N GLU A 351 59.35 -1.77 -19.68
CA GLU A 351 60.09 -2.98 -20.06
C GLU A 351 60.85 -2.78 -21.39
N THR A 352 60.20 -2.19 -22.39
CA THR A 352 60.87 -1.88 -23.66
C THR A 352 62.02 -0.89 -23.50
N SER A 353 61.85 0.15 -22.67
CA SER A 353 62.89 1.14 -22.41
C SER A 353 64.10 0.50 -21.71
N LYS A 354 63.88 -0.38 -20.72
CA LYS A 354 64.95 -1.14 -20.07
C LYS A 354 65.73 -2.01 -21.06
N GLN A 355 65.03 -2.70 -21.97
CA GLN A 355 65.67 -3.50 -23.01
C GLN A 355 66.54 -2.65 -23.93
N ILE A 356 66.07 -1.47 -24.35
CA ILE A 356 66.85 -0.55 -25.19
C ILE A 356 68.11 -0.06 -24.46
N ILE A 357 68.00 0.32 -23.19
CA ILE A 357 69.14 0.74 -22.38
C ILE A 357 70.17 -0.39 -22.30
N GLN A 358 69.71 -1.62 -22.04
CA GLN A 358 70.60 -2.77 -21.93
C GLN A 358 71.34 -3.07 -23.23
N ILE A 359 70.64 -3.03 -24.39
CA ILE A 359 71.28 -3.19 -25.71
C ILE A 359 72.34 -2.11 -25.95
N LYS A 360 72.06 -0.85 -25.59
CA LYS A 360 73.01 0.25 -25.75
C LYS A 360 74.23 0.13 -24.82
N GLU A 361 74.03 -0.36 -23.59
CA GLU A 361 75.14 -0.63 -22.67
C GLU A 361 76.05 -1.76 -23.20
N ASP A 362 75.46 -2.82 -23.78
CA ASP A 362 76.21 -3.93 -24.38
C ASP A 362 76.97 -3.49 -25.65
N ASP A 363 76.37 -2.64 -26.49
CA ASP A 363 77.04 -2.05 -27.65
C ASP A 363 78.25 -1.19 -27.22
N LEU A 364 78.08 -0.36 -26.19
CA LEU A 364 79.16 0.46 -25.67
C LEU A 364 80.30 -0.37 -25.08
N ARG A 365 79.99 -1.47 -24.38
CA ARG A 365 81.01 -2.42 -23.89
C ARG A 365 81.77 -3.10 -25.02
N THR A 366 81.06 -3.49 -26.08
CA THR A 366 81.69 -4.10 -27.26
C THR A 366 82.67 -3.13 -27.93
N TYR A 367 82.28 -1.86 -28.07
CA TYR A 367 83.16 -0.80 -28.59
C TYR A 367 84.44 -0.61 -27.75
N ILE A 368 84.34 -0.74 -26.43
CA ILE A 368 85.48 -0.67 -25.52
C ILE A 368 86.41 -1.87 -25.69
N ILE A 369 85.87 -3.08 -25.82
CA ILE A 369 86.66 -4.30 -26.02
C ILE A 369 87.45 -4.21 -27.33
N ASP A 370 86.80 -3.79 -28.43
CA ASP A 370 87.46 -3.56 -29.72
C ASP A 370 88.60 -2.52 -29.63
N LEU A 371 88.41 -1.45 -28.84
CA LEU A 371 89.48 -0.47 -28.56
C LEU A 371 90.62 -1.02 -27.67
N THR A 372 90.33 -2.02 -26.84
CA THR A 372 91.29 -2.60 -25.88
C THR A 372 92.17 -3.66 -26.54
N ASP A 373 91.60 -4.51 -27.40
CA ASP A 373 92.36 -5.52 -28.15
C ASP A 373 93.41 -4.89 -29.07
N LYS A 374 93.13 -3.69 -29.59
CA LYS A 374 94.07 -2.87 -30.38
C LYS A 374 95.31 -2.40 -29.59
N ASN A 375 95.24 -2.31 -28.26
CA ASN A 375 96.38 -1.94 -27.41
C ASN A 375 97.26 -3.14 -26.99
N ASN A 376 96.70 -4.36 -26.91
CA ASN A 376 97.49 -5.56 -26.61
C ASN A 376 98.47 -5.95 -27.73
N ILE A 377 98.33 -5.34 -28.93
CA ILE A 377 99.28 -5.49 -30.02
C ILE A 377 100.55 -4.65 -29.77
N ILE A 378 100.42 -3.50 -29.09
CA ILE A 378 101.56 -2.62 -28.75
C ILE A 378 102.49 -3.25 -27.69
N SER A 379 101.97 -4.08 -26.77
CA SER A 379 102.81 -4.78 -25.78
C SER A 379 103.61 -5.95 -26.37
N LYS A 380 103.21 -6.49 -27.53
CA LYS A 380 103.95 -7.55 -28.24
C LYS A 380 105.19 -7.04 -28.99
N LEU A 381 105.41 -5.72 -29.06
CA LEU A 381 106.58 -5.09 -29.70
C LEU A 381 107.71 -4.70 -28.71
N GLN A 382 107.61 -5.08 -27.42
CA GLN A 382 108.66 -4.85 -26.41
C GLN A 382 109.59 -6.06 -26.20
N GLU A 383 109.53 -7.09 -27.05
CA GLU A 383 110.47 -8.21 -27.01
C GLU A 383 111.68 -7.97 -27.94
N PRO A 384 112.93 -8.23 -27.52
CA PRO A 384 114.12 -7.57 -28.09
C PRO A 384 114.71 -8.20 -29.36
N ASP A 385 114.03 -9.12 -30.05
CA ASP A 385 114.60 -9.86 -31.19
C ASP A 385 113.57 -10.08 -32.32
N LYS A 386 113.31 -9.05 -33.14
CA LYS A 386 112.60 -9.22 -34.43
C LYS A 386 113.26 -8.45 -35.57
N GLU A 387 113.41 -9.12 -36.71
CA GLU A 387 114.16 -8.69 -37.89
C GLU A 387 113.49 -7.52 -38.65
N PRO A 388 114.27 -6.68 -39.37
CA PRO A 388 113.82 -5.36 -39.86
C PRO A 388 112.71 -5.40 -40.92
N ARG A 389 112.41 -6.56 -41.50
CA ARG A 389 111.42 -6.70 -42.59
C ARG A 389 109.98 -6.81 -42.10
N ASP A 390 109.73 -7.19 -40.84
CA ASP A 390 108.38 -7.23 -40.25
C ASP A 390 107.90 -5.85 -39.77
N ILE A 391 108.83 -4.89 -39.60
CA ILE A 391 108.54 -3.55 -39.06
C ILE A 391 107.81 -2.68 -40.10
N GLU A 392 108.11 -2.84 -41.39
CA GLU A 392 107.63 -1.91 -42.43
C GLU A 392 106.17 -2.18 -42.85
N ASP A 393 105.73 -3.45 -42.82
CA ASP A 393 104.34 -3.85 -43.08
C ASP A 393 103.44 -3.59 -41.85
N GLU A 394 103.93 -3.81 -40.62
CA GLU A 394 103.20 -3.46 -39.38
C GLU A 394 103.15 -1.94 -39.13
N VAL A 395 104.19 -1.17 -39.50
CA VAL A 395 104.17 0.30 -39.38
C VAL A 395 103.16 0.93 -40.32
N ASN A 396 102.95 0.37 -41.52
CA ASN A 396 101.92 0.85 -42.44
C ASN A 396 100.50 0.45 -41.98
N GLU A 397 100.32 -0.69 -41.32
CA GLU A 397 99.05 -1.07 -40.67
C GLU A 397 98.77 -0.25 -39.38
N LEU A 398 99.82 0.21 -38.69
CA LEU A 398 99.77 1.10 -37.52
C LEU A 398 99.53 2.57 -37.88
N LEU A 399 99.96 3.04 -39.05
CA LEU A 399 99.78 4.44 -39.48
C LEU A 399 98.34 4.76 -39.92
N GLU A 400 97.52 3.74 -40.20
CA GLU A 400 96.07 3.91 -40.44
C GLU A 400 95.20 3.70 -39.18
N GLN A 401 95.77 3.35 -38.03
CA GLN A 401 95.01 3.07 -36.80
C GLN A 401 95.24 4.12 -35.70
N LYS A 402 94.33 5.10 -35.65
CA LYS A 402 94.31 6.18 -34.65
C LYS A 402 94.15 5.64 -33.21
N ILE A 403 95.19 5.88 -32.41
CA ILE A 403 95.20 6.01 -30.94
C ILE A 403 94.00 6.89 -30.48
N PHE A 404 93.61 6.86 -29.20
CA PHE A 404 92.71 7.85 -28.57
C PHE A 404 93.28 9.28 -28.73
N THR A 405 93.20 9.80 -29.94
CA THR A 405 93.39 11.20 -30.28
C THR A 405 92.27 11.98 -29.61
N ASP A 406 92.48 13.27 -29.33
CA ASP A 406 91.44 14.08 -28.69
C ASP A 406 90.11 14.08 -29.49
N ASP A 407 90.16 13.87 -30.81
CA ASP A 407 88.98 13.66 -31.68
C ASP A 407 88.21 12.36 -31.38
N GLY A 408 88.90 11.26 -31.05
CA GLY A 408 88.28 9.99 -30.66
C GLY A 408 87.60 10.06 -29.29
N TRP A 409 88.20 10.81 -28.36
CA TRP A 409 87.63 11.05 -27.04
C TRP A 409 86.32 11.83 -27.11
N ASP A 410 86.23 12.86 -27.93
CA ASP A 410 85.00 13.66 -28.08
C ASP A 410 83.84 12.87 -28.69
N LYS A 411 84.11 11.98 -29.66
CA LYS A 411 83.09 11.08 -30.23
C LYS A 411 82.56 10.08 -29.20
N PHE A 412 83.46 9.49 -28.42
CA PHE A 412 83.08 8.58 -27.34
C PHE A 412 82.30 9.31 -26.24
N LYS A 413 82.73 10.51 -25.85
CA LYS A 413 82.05 11.35 -24.86
C LYS A 413 80.63 11.68 -25.28
N LYS A 414 80.38 11.94 -26.57
CA LYS A 414 79.02 12.12 -27.12
C LYS A 414 78.18 10.85 -27.00
N ARG A 415 78.69 9.68 -27.41
CA ARG A 415 77.97 8.39 -27.28
C ARG A 415 77.67 8.03 -25.83
N PHE A 416 78.63 8.26 -24.93
CA PHE A 416 78.42 8.04 -23.50
C PHE A 416 77.36 9.00 -22.94
N ALA A 417 77.35 10.27 -23.36
CA ALA A 417 76.33 11.23 -22.96
C ALA A 417 74.94 10.89 -23.53
N GLU A 418 74.82 10.16 -24.64
CA GLU A 418 73.52 9.70 -25.13
C GLU A 418 72.90 8.61 -24.23
N ILE A 419 73.73 7.84 -23.53
CA ILE A 419 73.29 6.79 -22.60
C ILE A 419 73.14 7.36 -21.18
N TYR A 420 74.03 8.25 -20.78
CA TYR A 420 74.05 8.90 -19.47
C TYR A 420 74.03 10.44 -19.61
N PRO A 421 72.88 11.04 -20.02
CA PRO A 421 72.78 12.45 -20.42
C PRO A 421 73.15 13.46 -19.33
N ASP A 422 72.90 13.13 -18.07
CA ASP A 422 73.20 14.03 -16.95
C ASP A 422 74.59 13.81 -16.34
N PHE A 423 75.35 12.79 -16.77
CA PHE A 423 76.61 12.40 -16.12
C PHE A 423 77.63 13.55 -16.09
N PHE A 424 77.97 14.11 -17.25
CA PHE A 424 78.94 15.22 -17.33
C PHE A 424 78.42 16.52 -16.71
N LYS A 425 77.10 16.72 -16.74
CA LYS A 425 76.45 17.88 -16.13
C LYS A 425 76.55 17.82 -14.61
N ARG A 426 76.27 16.66 -14.01
CA ARG A 426 76.34 16.42 -12.56
C ARG A 426 77.78 16.49 -12.05
N ILE A 427 78.76 16.04 -12.83
CA ILE A 427 80.18 16.25 -12.50
C ILE A 427 80.48 17.75 -12.38
N LYS A 428 80.05 18.56 -13.36
CA LYS A 428 80.22 20.02 -13.29
C LYS A 428 79.48 20.66 -12.11
N GLN A 429 78.29 20.18 -11.79
CA GLN A 429 77.47 20.70 -10.68
C GLN A 429 78.01 20.33 -9.29
N SER A 430 78.79 19.25 -9.18
CA SER A 430 79.42 18.86 -7.93
C SER A 430 80.44 19.90 -7.42
N ASN A 431 80.83 20.87 -8.25
CA ASN A 431 81.80 21.93 -7.95
C ASN A 431 83.20 21.41 -7.55
N ILE A 432 83.48 20.13 -7.76
CA ILE A 432 84.79 19.52 -7.53
C ILE A 432 85.66 19.75 -8.78
N PRO A 433 86.90 20.28 -8.65
CA PRO A 433 87.78 20.54 -9.79
C PRO A 433 88.38 19.23 -10.34
N VAL A 434 87.64 18.57 -11.23
CA VAL A 434 88.04 17.34 -11.94
C VAL A 434 88.62 17.70 -13.30
N THR A 435 89.84 17.24 -13.57
CA THR A 435 90.54 17.44 -14.85
C THR A 435 90.02 16.48 -15.93
N GLU A 436 90.25 16.80 -17.21
CA GLU A 436 89.78 15.95 -18.32
C GLU A 436 90.35 14.50 -18.23
N ALA A 437 91.59 14.34 -17.77
CA ALA A 437 92.18 13.02 -17.53
C ALA A 437 91.48 12.25 -16.39
N GLU A 438 91.00 12.93 -15.36
CA GLU A 438 90.22 12.33 -14.28
C GLU A 438 88.78 12.03 -14.73
N ILE A 439 88.20 12.86 -15.60
CA ILE A 439 86.90 12.59 -16.25
C ILE A 439 87.00 11.33 -17.12
N ARG A 440 88.08 11.17 -17.89
CA ARG A 440 88.38 9.95 -18.66
C ARG A 440 88.35 8.72 -17.76
N ILE A 441 89.02 8.77 -16.61
CA ILE A 441 89.00 7.68 -15.62
C ILE A 441 87.62 7.44 -15.02
N LEU A 442 86.85 8.49 -14.68
CA LEU A 442 85.49 8.34 -14.16
C LEU A 442 84.56 7.65 -15.15
N VAL A 443 84.62 8.04 -16.43
CA VAL A 443 83.81 7.42 -17.49
C VAL A 443 84.16 5.94 -17.66
N LEU A 444 85.45 5.61 -17.70
CA LEU A 444 85.90 4.21 -17.81
C LEU A 444 85.57 3.39 -16.55
N MET A 445 85.56 4.01 -15.37
CA MET A 445 85.11 3.36 -14.13
C MET A 445 83.61 3.11 -14.12
N THR A 446 82.77 4.02 -14.66
CA THR A 446 81.33 3.77 -14.87
C THR A 446 81.10 2.51 -15.70
N LEU A 447 81.93 2.30 -16.71
CA LEU A 447 81.87 1.15 -17.61
C LEU A 447 82.50 -0.11 -16.99
N LYS A 448 82.89 -0.03 -15.71
CA LYS A 448 83.44 -1.11 -14.88
C LYS A 448 84.74 -1.71 -15.40
N LEU A 449 85.52 -0.96 -16.17
CA LEU A 449 86.85 -1.38 -16.58
C LEU A 449 87.80 -1.49 -15.39
N ASN A 450 88.73 -2.44 -15.45
CA ASN A 450 89.80 -2.60 -14.47
C ASN A 450 91.00 -1.68 -14.77
N GLY A 451 91.93 -1.58 -13.82
CA GLY A 451 93.06 -0.64 -13.91
C GLY A 451 93.97 -0.82 -15.13
N ASN A 452 94.12 -2.07 -15.60
CA ASN A 452 94.95 -2.38 -16.76
C ASN A 452 94.21 -2.08 -18.07
N GLU A 453 92.92 -2.41 -18.14
CA GLU A 453 92.10 -2.09 -19.31
C GLU A 453 91.95 -0.58 -19.53
N MET A 454 91.82 0.19 -18.44
CA MET A 454 91.85 1.66 -18.50
C MET A 454 93.18 2.21 -19.02
N ALA A 455 94.29 1.59 -18.63
CA ALA A 455 95.62 2.02 -19.01
C ALA A 455 95.84 1.80 -20.51
N ASN A 456 95.48 0.60 -20.96
CA ASN A 456 95.45 0.23 -22.36
C ASN A 456 94.56 1.19 -23.15
N SER A 457 93.29 1.34 -22.77
CA SER A 457 92.33 2.23 -23.46
C SER A 457 92.83 3.67 -23.63
N LEU A 458 93.57 4.20 -22.65
CA LEU A 458 94.06 5.58 -22.67
C LEU A 458 95.47 5.72 -23.28
N GLY A 459 96.13 4.62 -23.67
CA GLY A 459 97.50 4.64 -24.17
C GLY A 459 98.52 5.14 -23.13
N ILE A 460 98.25 4.89 -21.83
CA ILE A 460 99.12 5.32 -20.72
C ILE A 460 99.50 4.12 -19.85
N SER A 461 100.56 4.25 -19.05
CA SER A 461 100.96 3.16 -18.14
C SER A 461 99.89 2.87 -17.07
N PRO A 462 99.76 1.62 -16.59
CA PRO A 462 98.90 1.29 -15.45
C PRO A 462 99.24 2.10 -14.19
N GLN A 463 100.51 2.48 -14.03
CA GLN A 463 100.94 3.38 -12.96
C GLN A 463 100.36 4.80 -13.13
N SER A 464 100.24 5.30 -14.35
CA SER A 464 99.60 6.59 -14.67
C SER A 464 98.10 6.58 -14.35
N VAL A 465 97.40 5.49 -14.66
CA VAL A 465 96.00 5.28 -14.26
C VAL A 465 95.87 5.27 -12.73
N ARG A 466 96.75 4.54 -12.05
CA ARG A 466 96.74 4.46 -10.58
C ARG A 466 97.02 5.82 -9.94
N ALA A 467 97.99 6.58 -10.46
CA ALA A 467 98.29 7.93 -10.00
C ALA A 467 97.10 8.88 -10.23
N CYS A 468 96.45 8.80 -11.39
CA CYS A 468 95.25 9.59 -11.70
C CYS A 468 94.10 9.25 -10.74
N LYS A 469 93.82 7.95 -10.52
CA LYS A 469 92.83 7.49 -9.54
C LYS A 469 93.12 7.95 -8.11
N MET A 470 94.39 7.94 -7.69
CA MET A 470 94.77 8.42 -6.37
C MET A 470 94.59 9.94 -6.23
N ARG A 471 94.92 10.73 -7.27
CA ARG A 471 94.65 12.17 -7.29
C ARG A 471 93.16 12.47 -7.21
N LEU A 472 92.37 11.77 -8.01
CA LEU A 472 90.92 11.88 -8.00
C LEU A 472 90.34 11.51 -6.61
N LYS A 473 90.75 10.38 -6.04
CA LYS A 473 90.32 9.96 -4.70
C LYS A 473 90.65 11.00 -3.64
N LYS A 474 91.84 11.61 -3.67
CA LYS A 474 92.23 12.66 -2.71
C LYS A 474 91.36 13.91 -2.84
N LYS A 475 90.99 14.31 -4.06
CA LYS A 475 90.06 15.45 -4.28
C LYS A 475 88.64 15.13 -3.80
N LEU A 476 88.18 13.91 -3.99
CA LEU A 476 86.85 13.46 -3.57
C LEU A 476 86.73 13.34 -2.05
N GLN A 477 87.79 12.87 -1.37
CA GLN A 477 87.82 12.78 0.09
C GLN A 477 87.78 14.13 0.82
N VAL A 478 88.29 15.19 0.17
CA VAL A 478 88.19 16.57 0.70
C VAL A 478 86.77 17.13 0.57
N ASN A 479 85.89 16.46 -0.19
CA ASN A 479 84.51 16.85 -0.44
C ASN A 479 83.51 15.77 0.03
N ASP A 480 83.82 15.09 1.13
CA ASP A 480 82.96 14.10 1.82
C ASP A 480 82.62 12.80 1.05
N TYR A 481 83.35 12.45 -0.01
CA TYR A 481 83.21 11.16 -0.68
C TYR A 481 84.33 10.19 -0.25
N GLU A 482 83.96 9.10 0.43
CA GLU A 482 84.91 8.09 0.93
C GLU A 482 85.64 7.32 -0.19
N SER A 483 84.97 7.13 -1.33
CA SER A 483 85.45 6.39 -2.50
C SER A 483 85.01 7.03 -3.81
N VAL A 484 85.66 6.65 -4.92
CA VAL A 484 85.26 7.10 -6.27
C VAL A 484 83.91 6.50 -6.65
N GLU A 485 83.61 5.29 -6.17
CA GLU A 485 82.34 4.59 -6.38
C GLU A 485 81.17 5.29 -5.69
N ASN A 486 81.36 5.82 -4.49
CA ASN A 486 80.34 6.61 -3.78
C ASN A 486 80.01 7.90 -4.55
N TYR A 487 81.03 8.55 -5.10
CA TYR A 487 80.84 9.71 -5.96
C TYR A 487 80.11 9.36 -7.26
N LEU A 488 80.45 8.24 -7.91
CA LEU A 488 79.72 7.77 -9.10
C LEU A 488 78.25 7.48 -8.79
N ASN A 489 77.94 6.86 -7.65
CA ASN A 489 76.55 6.65 -7.22
C ASN A 489 75.79 7.97 -7.04
N TYR A 490 76.41 9.01 -6.50
CA TYR A 490 75.84 10.36 -6.44
C TYR A 490 75.62 10.98 -7.83
N ILE A 491 76.54 10.76 -8.77
CA ILE A 491 76.39 11.22 -10.15
C ILE A 491 75.23 10.49 -10.86
N PHE A 492 74.90 9.25 -10.46
CA PHE A 492 73.80 8.48 -11.04
C PHE A 492 72.46 8.62 -10.32
N SER A 493 72.43 9.07 -9.06
CA SER A 493 71.22 9.45 -8.32
C SER A 493 70.79 10.86 -8.69
#